data_AF-A0A918QU49-F1
#
_entry.id   AF-A0A918QU49-F1
#
_cell.length_a   1.000
_cell.length_b   1.000
_cell.length_c   1.000
_cell.angle_alpha   90.00
_cell.angle_beta   90.00
_cell.angle_gamma   90.00
#
_symmetry.space_group_name_H-M   'P 1'
#
loop_
_entity.id
_entity.type
_entity.pdbx_description
1 polymer ?
#
loop_
_entity_poly.entity_id
_entity_poly.type
_entity_poly.pdbx_seq_one_letter_code
_entity_poly.pdbx_strand_id
1 'polypeptide(L)' 'MSHPKQKRPRLRGEERAVKARDLRDRYEGGSSIRGLVSLSGLSYATVRVLLLEAGTRLRPRGGPRTSRIETGA' A
#
# COMPACT_ATOMS: atom_id res chain seq x y z
N MET A 1 -1.35 -6.31 14.77
CA MET A 1 -2.52 -5.50 14.37
C MET A 1 -3.19 -6.09 13.12
N SER A 2 -4.26 -6.88 13.31
CA SER A 2 -5.15 -7.27 12.22
C SER A 2 -6.08 -6.11 11.89
N HIS A 3 -5.94 -5.51 10.70
CA HIS A 3 -6.93 -4.56 10.22
C HIS A 3 -8.18 -5.38 9.84
N PRO A 4 -9.36 -5.08 10.42
CA PRO A 4 -10.57 -5.85 10.13
C PRO A 4 -10.85 -5.82 8.63
N LYS A 5 -11.16 -6.99 8.09
CA LYS A 5 -11.61 -7.23 6.72
C LYS A 5 -13.01 -6.63 6.52
N GLN A 6 -13.08 -5.31 6.53
CA GLN A 6 -14.28 -4.52 6.24
C GLN A 6 -14.84 -4.93 4.88
N LYS A 7 -16.13 -5.31 4.84
CA LYS A 7 -16.84 -5.62 3.59
C LYS A 7 -16.76 -4.38 2.70
N ARG A 8 -16.12 -4.53 1.54
CA ARG A 8 -15.78 -3.43 0.64
C ARG A 8 -17.08 -2.69 0.26
N PRO A 9 -17.30 -1.44 0.72
CA PRO A 9 -18.27 -0.60 0.02
C PRO A 9 -17.78 -0.54 -1.42
N ARG A 10 -18.69 -0.71 -2.37
CA ARG A 10 -18.36 -0.57 -3.79
C ARG A 10 -17.98 0.89 -4.02
N LEU A 11 -16.72 1.27 -3.76
CA LEU A 11 -16.17 2.55 -4.22
C LEU A 11 -16.40 2.55 -5.72
N ARG A 12 -17.34 3.39 -6.17
CA ARG A 12 -17.63 3.56 -7.60
C ARG A 12 -16.37 4.07 -8.29
N GLY A 13 -16.22 3.73 -9.56
CA GLY A 13 -14.96 3.84 -10.30
C GLY A 13 -14.24 5.18 -10.15
N GLU A 14 -14.98 6.30 -10.17
CA GLU A 14 -14.40 7.64 -9.99
C GLU A 14 -13.85 7.89 -8.59
N GLU A 15 -14.61 7.63 -7.52
CA GLU A 15 -14.11 7.84 -6.15
C GLU A 15 -12.88 6.99 -5.85
N ARG A 16 -12.82 5.80 -6.45
CA ARG A 16 -11.66 4.92 -6.38
C ARG A 16 -10.46 5.50 -7.12
N ALA A 17 -10.67 6.00 -8.33
CA ALA A 17 -9.62 6.61 -9.15
C ALA A 17 -9.07 7.87 -8.48
N VAL A 18 -9.93 8.71 -7.90
CA VAL A 18 -9.53 9.91 -7.14
C VAL A 18 -8.66 9.51 -5.95
N LYS A 19 -9.09 8.54 -5.14
CA LYS A 19 -8.28 8.02 -4.02
C LYS A 19 -6.96 7.40 -4.48
N ALA A 20 -6.97 6.69 -5.59
CA ALA A 20 -5.78 6.05 -6.15
C ALA A 20 -4.74 7.10 -6.57
N ARG A 21 -5.17 8.19 -7.23
CA ARG A 21 -4.33 9.34 -7.60
C ARG A 21 -3.76 10.05 -6.38
N ASP A 22 -4.61 10.38 -5.41
CA ASP A 22 -4.23 11.08 -4.18
C ASP A 22 -3.21 10.26 -3.33
N LEU A 23 -3.36 8.94 -3.28
CA LEU A 23 -2.36 8.06 -2.66
C LEU A 23 -1.05 8.02 -3.45
N ARG A 24 -1.12 8.03 -4.79
CA ARG A 24 0.05 8.06 -5.67
C ARG A 24 0.85 9.35 -5.48
N ASP A 25 0.21 10.51 -5.51
CA ASP A 25 0.89 11.80 -5.32
C ASP A 25 1.67 11.84 -4.00
N ARG A 26 1.06 11.37 -2.90
CA ARG A 26 1.75 11.29 -1.62
C ARG A 26 2.90 10.28 -1.62
N TYR A 27 2.74 9.14 -2.31
CA TYR A 27 3.78 8.14 -2.47
C TYR A 27 4.98 8.68 -3.25
N GLU A 28 4.71 9.34 -4.38
CA GLU A 28 5.73 9.98 -5.23
C GLU A 28 6.41 11.15 -4.51
N GLY A 29 5.68 11.85 -3.64
CA GLY A 29 6.22 12.85 -2.70
C GLY A 29 7.08 12.29 -1.57
N GLY A 30 7.34 10.97 -1.53
CA GLY A 30 8.24 10.34 -0.56
C GLY A 30 7.55 9.65 0.62
N SER A 31 6.21 9.64 0.68
CA SER A 31 5.51 8.90 1.72
C SER A 31 5.65 7.39 1.54
N SER A 32 5.92 6.68 2.63
CA SER A 32 5.93 5.21 2.63
C SER A 32 4.52 4.64 2.59
N ILE A 33 4.35 3.44 2.01
CA ILE A 33 3.04 2.73 1.97
C ILE A 33 2.46 2.56 3.38
N ARG A 34 3.30 2.35 4.40
CA ARG A 34 2.85 2.30 5.81
C ARG A 34 2.27 3.64 6.28
N GLY A 35 2.90 4.76 5.93
CA GLY A 35 2.37 6.09 6.23
C GLY A 35 1.04 6.34 5.53
N LEU A 36 0.92 5.92 4.26
CA LEU A 36 -0.33 6.02 3.51
C LEU A 36 -1.46 5.19 4.13
N VAL A 37 -1.17 4.00 4.65
CA VAL A 37 -2.14 3.17 5.40
C VAL A 37 -2.64 3.88 6.64
N SER A 38 -1.72 4.45 7.44
CA SER A 38 -2.08 5.19 8.65
C SER A 38 -2.87 6.46 8.35
N LEU A 39 -2.53 7.17 7.27
CA LEU A 39 -3.20 8.41 6.86
C LEU A 39 -4.59 8.16 6.24
N SER A 40 -4.72 7.12 5.42
CA SER A 40 -5.97 6.83 4.71
C SER A 40 -6.95 5.97 5.51
N GLY A 41 -6.50 5.34 6.60
CA GLY A 41 -7.27 4.34 7.34
C GLY A 41 -7.58 3.07 6.53
N LEU A 42 -6.93 2.91 5.37
CA LEU A 42 -7.12 1.77 4.48
C LEU A 42 -6.11 0.67 4.75
N SER A 43 -6.50 -0.57 4.48
CA SER A 43 -5.58 -1.70 4.63
C SER A 43 -4.38 -1.59 3.69
N TYR A 44 -3.26 -2.16 4.10
CA TYR A 44 -2.05 -2.26 3.28
C TYR A 44 -2.32 -2.84 1.88
N ALA A 45 -3.14 -3.89 1.81
CA ALA A 45 -3.52 -4.50 0.55
C ALA A 45 -4.33 -3.53 -0.33
N THR A 46 -5.27 -2.80 0.26
CA THR A 46 -6.08 -1.79 -0.43
C THR A 46 -5.22 -0.67 -0.98
N VAL A 47 -4.34 -0.09 -0.17
CA VAL A 47 -3.41 0.97 -0.62
C VAL A 47 -2.51 0.45 -1.74
N ARG A 48 -1.96 -0.76 -1.61
CA ARG A 48 -1.15 -1.37 -2.66
C ARG A 48 -1.91 -1.55 -3.97
N VAL A 49 -3.15 -2.05 -3.91
CA VAL A 49 -4.00 -2.21 -5.10
C VAL A 49 -4.31 -0.86 -5.74
N LEU A 50 -4.67 0.15 -4.95
CA LEU A 50 -4.94 1.51 -5.46
C LEU A 50 -3.71 2.13 -6.12
N LEU A 51 -2.52 1.99 -5.51
CA LEU A 51 -1.28 2.46 -6.12
C LEU A 51 -0.99 1.78 -7.47
N LEU A 52 -1.24 0.46 -7.57
CA LEU A 52 -1.09 -0.28 -8.82
C LEU A 52 -2.15 0.11 -9.87
N GLU A 53 -3.41 0.28 -9.46
CA GLU A 53 -4.50 0.78 -10.32
C GLU A 53 -4.18 2.20 -10.85
N ALA A 54 -3.52 3.05 -10.06
CA ALA A 54 -3.04 4.36 -10.47
C ALA A 54 -1.77 4.33 -11.35
N GLY A 55 -1.22 3.15 -11.64
CA GLY A 55 0.01 3.00 -12.42
C GLY A 55 1.29 3.38 -11.68
N THR A 56 1.25 3.45 -10.34
CA THR A 56 2.40 3.83 -9.51
C THR A 56 3.48 2.76 -9.59
N ARG A 57 4.71 3.15 -9.90
CA ARG A 57 5.88 2.28 -9.74
C ARG A 57 6.22 2.17 -8.27
N LEU A 58 5.78 1.07 -7.64
CA LEU A 58 6.17 0.77 -6.27
C LEU A 58 7.69 0.67 -6.20
N ARG A 59 8.29 1.56 -5.40
CA ARG A 59 9.71 1.52 -5.06
C ARG A 59 9.99 0.12 -4.51
N PRO A 60 10.98 -0.59 -5.05
CA PRO A 60 11.38 -1.86 -4.49
C PRO A 60 11.66 -1.65 -3.01
N ARG A 61 11.02 -2.47 -2.17
CA ARG A 61 11.30 -2.43 -0.73
C ARG A 61 12.80 -2.66 -0.59
N GLY A 62 13.49 -1.71 0.05
CA GLY A 62 14.94 -1.67 0.07
C GLY A 62 15.56 -3.01 0.48
N GLY A 63 16.28 -3.61 -0.47
CA GLY A 63 17.31 -4.62 -0.24
C GLY A 63 16.84 -6.03 0.09
N PRO A 64 17.68 -7.05 -0.23
CA PRO A 64 17.44 -8.43 0.13
C PRO A 64 17.24 -8.55 1.65
N ARG A 65 16.16 -9.23 2.05
CA ARG A 65 16.03 -9.74 3.41
C ARG A 65 17.12 -10.79 3.59
N THR A 66 18.29 -10.40 4.05
CA THR A 66 19.20 -11.33 4.73
C THR A 66 18.55 -11.73 6.05
N SER A 67 17.58 -12.63 5.99
CA SER A 67 17.47 -13.62 7.04
C SER A 67 18.43 -14.72 6.64
N ARG A 68 19.70 -14.55 7.02
CA ARG A 68 20.58 -15.67 7.29
C ARG A 68 19.87 -16.51 8.35
N ILE A 69 19.06 -17.46 7.91
CA ILE A 69 18.62 -18.56 8.76
C ILE A 69 19.86 -19.45 8.89
N GLU A 70 20.65 -19.13 9.90
CA GLU A 70 21.59 -20.05 10.53
C GLU A 70 20.79 -21.18 11.18
N THR A 71 20.35 -22.14 10.37
CA THR A 71 19.96 -23.44 10.93
C THR A 71 21.26 -24.23 11.10
N GLY A 72 21.89 -24.05 12.26
CA GLY A 72 22.92 -24.95 12.75
C GLY A 72 22.27 -26.16 13.43
N ALA A 73 22.74 -27.35 13.05
CA ALA A 73 22.88 -28.61 13.81
C ALA A 73 22.80 -29.80 12.85
#